data_AF-A0AAU7NKS4-F1
#
_entry.id   AF-A0AAU7NKS4-F1
#
_cell.length_a   1.000
_cell.length_b   1.000
_cell.length_c   1.000
_cell.angle_alpha   90.00
_cell.angle_beta   90.00
_cell.angle_gamma   90.00
#
_symmetry.space_group_name_H-M   'P 1'
#
loop_
_entity.id
_entity.type
_entity.pdbx_description
1 polymer ?
#
loop_
_entity_poly.entity_id
_entity_poly.type
_entity_poly.pdbx_seq_one_letter_code
_entity_poly.pdbx_strand_id
1 'polypeptide(L)' 'MKKYGILIPALNPDQKLIKLVHELLNNVINFDALVLVDDGSAVTNQAVFKELEEIGEQRIHVLHH' A
#
# COMPACT_ATOMS: atom_id res chain seq x y z
N MET A 1 -14.86 -5.47 18.67
CA MET A 1 -13.40 -5.28 18.49
C MET A 1 -13.17 -3.93 17.83
N LYS A 2 -12.03 -3.26 18.10
CA LYS A 2 -11.68 -2.02 17.39
C LYS A 2 -11.31 -2.34 15.94
N LYS A 3 -11.71 -1.46 15.03
CA LYS A 3 -11.38 -1.50 13.61
C LYS A 3 -10.23 -0.53 13.36
N TYR A 4 -9.23 -0.96 12.61
CA TYR A 4 -8.07 -0.15 12.28
C TYR A 4 -7.96 0.01 10.77
N GLY A 5 -7.58 1.21 10.33
CA GLY A 5 -7.14 1.48 8.97
C GLY A 5 -5.66 1.87 9.01
N ILE A 6 -4.93 1.51 7.96
CA ILE A 6 -3.53 1.85 7.78
C ILE A 6 -3.44 2.85 6.62
N LEU A 7 -2.75 3.97 6.83
CA LEU A 7 -2.47 4.97 5.80
C LEU A 7 -0.96 5.08 5.63
N ILE A 8 -0.46 4.87 4.41
CA ILE A 8 0.95 4.97 4.06
C ILE A 8 1.12 6.00 2.94
N PRO A 9 1.53 7.24 3.24
CA PRO A 9 2.04 8.15 2.22
C PRO A 9 3.43 7.71 1.77
N ALA A 10 3.68 7.72 0.46
CA ALA A 10 4.96 7.31 -0.11
C ALA A 10 5.39 8.25 -1.25
N LEU A 11 6.62 8.76 -1.14
CA LEU A 11 7.30 9.52 -2.19
C LEU A 11 8.49 8.71 -2.71
N ASN A 12 8.46 8.35 -3.99
CA ASN A 12 9.45 7.52 -4.68
C ASN A 12 9.69 6.16 -3.99
N PRO A 13 8.64 5.33 -3.79
CA PRO A 13 8.82 4.05 -3.11
C PRO A 13 9.68 3.08 -3.92
N ASP A 14 10.21 2.09 -3.21
CA ASP A 14 10.95 0.96 -3.76
C ASP A 14 10.27 -0.36 -3.38
N GLN A 15 10.92 -1.47 -3.72
CA GLN A 15 10.47 -2.83 -3.43
C GLN A 15 10.26 -3.12 -1.92
N LYS A 16 10.79 -2.31 -1.00
CA LYS A 16 10.54 -2.48 0.43
C LYS A 16 9.09 -2.16 0.78
N LEU A 17 8.44 -1.26 0.03
CA LEU A 17 7.01 -0.96 0.25
C LEU A 17 6.16 -2.20 -0.07
N ILE A 18 6.42 -2.87 -1.19
CA ILE A 18 5.74 -4.11 -1.56
C ILE A 18 5.93 -5.18 -0.49
N LYS A 19 7.18 -5.36 -0.03
CA LYS A 19 7.47 -6.29 1.07
C LYS A 19 6.68 -5.95 2.34
N LEU A 20 6.64 -4.68 2.75
CA LEU A 20 5.88 -4.23 3.91
C LEU A 20 4.38 -4.52 3.75
N VAL A 21 3.81 -4.25 2.57
CA VAL A 21 2.39 -4.53 2.29
C VAL A 21 2.10 -6.03 2.42
N HIS A 22 2.93 -6.90 1.85
CA HIS A 22 2.78 -8.34 2.03
C HIS A 22 2.91 -8.78 3.49
N GLU A 23 3.84 -8.21 4.24
CA GLU A 23 3.98 -8.50 5.67
C GLU A 23 2.73 -8.06 6.46
N LEU A 24 2.17 -6.89 6.16
CA LEU A 24 0.93 -6.43 6.80
C LEU A 24 -0.24 -7.34 6.49
N LEU A 25 -0.42 -7.75 5.23
CA LEU A 25 -1.51 -8.64 4.82
C LEU A 25 -1.45 -10.02 5.47
N ASN A 26 -0.25 -10.53 5.71
CA ASN A 26 -0.01 -11.85 6.29
C ASN A 26 0.05 -11.85 7.83
N ASN A 27 0.08 -10.68 8.47
CA ASN A 27 0.16 -10.56 9.92
C ASN A 27 -1.20 -10.71 10.61
N VAL A 28 -1.17 -11.07 11.90
CA VAL A 28 -2.36 -11.25 12.76
C VAL A 28 -3.06 -9.92 13.10
N ILE A 29 -2.47 -8.78 12.71
CA ILE A 29 -3.07 -7.47 12.94
C ILE A 29 -4.31 -7.33 12.05
N ASN A 30 -5.48 -7.39 12.67
CA ASN A 30 -6.74 -7.21 11.97
C ASN A 30 -6.96 -5.73 11.62
N PHE A 31 -6.86 -5.39 10.34
CA PHE A 31 -7.20 -4.07 9.80
C PHE A 31 -8.22 -4.22 8.68
N ASP A 32 -9.08 -3.21 8.55
CA ASP A 32 -10.20 -3.20 7.60
C ASP A 32 -9.77 -2.64 6.23
N ALA A 33 -8.80 -1.71 6.21
CA ALA A 33 -8.31 -1.08 4.99
C ALA A 33 -6.84 -0.66 5.13
N LEU A 34 -6.11 -0.74 4.02
CA LEU A 34 -4.77 -0.21 3.80
C LEU A 34 -4.82 0.74 2.61
N VAL A 35 -4.61 2.02 2.88
CA VAL A 35 -4.58 3.09 1.88
C VAL A 35 -3.14 3.52 1.65
N LEU A 36 -2.66 3.34 0.42
CA LEU A 36 -1.36 3.83 -0.05
C LEU A 36 -1.60 5.10 -0.85
N VAL A 37 -0.89 6.17 -0.50
CA VAL A 37 -1.00 7.46 -1.19
C VAL A 37 0.32 7.72 -1.91
N ASP A 38 0.25 7.87 -3.23
CA ASP A 38 1.35 8.40 -4.01
C ASP A 38 1.47 9.91 -3.79
N ASP A 39 2.54 10.32 -3.09
CA ASP A 39 2.80 11.70 -2.68
C ASP A 39 3.60 12.49 -3.73
N GLY A 40 3.33 12.23 -5.02
CA GLY A 40 4.02 12.87 -6.15
C GLY A 40 5.31 12.18 -6.57
N SER A 41 5.32 10.85 -6.59
CA SER A 41 6.48 10.05 -7.00
C SER A 41 6.83 10.24 -8.48
N ALA A 42 8.11 10.13 -8.79
CA ALA A 42 8.60 10.12 -10.15
C ALA A 42 8.00 8.95 -10.96
N VAL A 43 7.90 9.13 -12.27
CA VAL A 43 7.35 8.13 -13.21
C VAL A 43 8.03 6.76 -13.06
N THR A 44 9.33 6.73 -12.76
CA THR A 44 10.10 5.49 -12.53
C THR A 44 9.63 4.67 -11.34
N ASN A 45 8.97 5.29 -10.37
CA ASN A 45 8.50 4.66 -9.13
C ASN A 45 7.03 4.25 -9.21
N GLN A 46 6.30 4.68 -10.25
CA GLN A 46 4.89 4.31 -10.46
C GLN A 46 4.70 2.80 -10.64
N ALA A 47 5.73 2.09 -11.10
CA ALA A 47 5.72 0.64 -11.19
C ALA A 47 5.44 -0.05 -9.84
N VAL A 48 5.91 0.54 -8.73
CA VAL A 48 5.67 0.00 -7.38
C VAL A 48 4.19 0.09 -7.00
N PHE A 49 3.55 1.23 -7.26
CA PHE A 49 2.12 1.40 -6.98
C PHE A 49 1.27 0.49 -7.87
N LYS A 50 1.61 0.37 -9.14
CA LYS A 50 0.94 -0.54 -10.07
C LYS A 50 1.01 -2.00 -9.61
N GLU A 51 2.17 -2.45 -9.15
CA GLU A 51 2.35 -3.80 -8.59
C GLU A 51 1.44 -4.02 -7.36
N LEU A 52 1.30 -3.01 -6.50
CA LEU A 52 0.41 -3.06 -5.33
C LEU A 52 -1.08 -3.13 -5.71
N GLU A 53 -1.50 -2.44 -6.77
CA GLU A 53 -2.86 -2.52 -7.31
C GLU A 53 -3.16 -3.92 -7.88
N GLU A 54 -2.17 -4.55 -8.49
CA GLU A 54 -2.27 -5.88 -9.10
C GLU A 54 -2.34 -7.03 -8.08
N ILE A 55 -2.10 -6.77 -6.78
CA ILE A 55 -2.25 -7.77 -5.70
C ILE A 55 -3.68 -8.34 -5.64
N GLY A 56 -4.70 -7.56 -6.03
CA GLY A 56 -6.09 -8.02 -6.06
C GLY A 56 -6.75 -8.22 -4.69
N GLU A 57 -6.13 -7.72 -3.62
CA GLU A 57 -6.66 -7.74 -2.27
C GLU A 57 -7.63 -6.59 -2.04
N GLN A 58 -8.86 -6.90 -1.59
CA GLN A 58 -9.93 -5.92 -1.43
C GLN A 58 -9.66 -4.86 -0.37
N ARG A 59 -8.78 -5.16 0.59
CA ARG A 59 -8.37 -4.22 1.64
C ARG A 59 -7.37 -3.16 1.16
N ILE A 60 -6.76 -3.34 -0.02
CA ILE A 60 -5.76 -2.41 -0.55
C ILE A 60 -6.43 -1.36 -1.43
N HIS A 61 -6.11 -0.09 -1.17
CA HIS A 61 -6.51 1.03 -1.99
C HIS A 61 -5.29 1.89 -2.29
N VAL A 62 -5.00 2.12 -3.56
CA VAL A 62 -3.95 3.04 -4.00
C VAL A 62 -4.61 4.33 -4.48
N LEU A 63 -4.14 5.46 -3.98
CA LEU A 63 -4.58 6.80 -4.37
C LEU A 63 -3.43 7.52 -5.04
N HIS A 64 -3.62 7.91 -6.29
CA HIS A 64 -2.70 8.73 -7.06
C HIS A 64 -3.13 10.20 -6.98
N HIS A 65 -2.18 11.10 -6.76
CA HIS A 65 -2.43 12.54 -6.69
C HIS A 65 -2.03 13.27 -7.98
#